data_AF-A0A814QXW4-F1
#
_entry.id   AF-A0A814QXW4-F1
#
_cell.length_a   1.000
_cell.length_b   1.000
_cell.length_c   1.000
_cell.angle_alpha   90.00
_cell.angle_beta   90.00
_cell.angle_gamma   90.00
#
_symmetry.space_group_name_H-M   'P 1'
#
loop_
_entity.id
_entity.type
_entity.pdbx_description
1 polymer ?
#
loop_
_entity_poly.entity_id
_entity_poly.type
_entity_poly.pdbx_seq_one_letter_code
_entity_poly.pdbx_strand_id
1 'polypeptide(L)'
;MLATAFPCRSLSFLFLRRRVPCSLWNNSAIRTTYSNEFTKNELLRQYNDKQASTYFDQFRYLRHLKDAPTAPLAFGLLGLVPFAAVPMYMYSTGIYSPDLAFTQLAYSASILSFIGGIRWGTLLRESNDWKQYAYSILPSVAAWLALLVPGRWSILWALSSLQGFGFYDVTQPGYPLWFKGLRVLLTAVSSLTLFATLTLSFILPKKEAITKNTQRTM
;
A
#
# COMPACT_ATOMS: atom_id res chain seq x y z
N MET A 1 -31.96 33.04 44.82
CA MET A 1 -33.09 32.54 44.01
C MET A 1 -32.92 33.04 42.59
N LEU A 2 -32.35 32.24 41.70
CA LEU A 2 -32.24 32.57 40.27
C LEU A 2 -32.67 31.32 39.49
N ALA A 3 -33.97 31.25 39.24
CA ALA A 3 -34.56 30.30 38.32
C ALA A 3 -34.49 30.90 36.91
N THR A 4 -33.66 30.34 36.04
CA THR A 4 -33.87 30.43 34.59
C THR A 4 -33.81 29.02 34.02
N ALA A 5 -35.01 28.46 33.89
CA ALA A 5 -35.26 27.23 33.17
C ALA A 5 -35.01 27.47 31.67
N PHE A 6 -34.06 26.75 31.08
CA PHE A 6 -33.91 26.71 29.63
C PHE A 6 -34.98 25.78 29.04
N PRO A 7 -35.87 26.28 28.15
CA PRO A 7 -36.94 25.47 27.62
C PRO A 7 -36.40 24.48 26.58
N CYS A 8 -36.83 23.23 26.75
CA CYS A 8 -36.66 22.13 25.83
C CYS A 8 -37.44 22.40 24.52
N ARG A 9 -36.92 23.28 23.64
CA ARG A 9 -37.53 23.55 22.34
C ARG A 9 -36.84 22.75 21.24
N SER A 10 -37.61 21.80 20.72
CA SER A 10 -37.37 20.98 19.55
C SER A 10 -36.75 21.75 18.38
N LEU A 11 -35.44 21.60 18.16
CA LEU A 11 -34.85 21.83 16.84
C LEU A 11 -34.71 20.48 16.14
N SER A 12 -35.62 20.25 15.20
CA SER A 12 -35.56 19.16 14.23
C SER A 12 -34.43 19.45 13.25
N PHE A 13 -33.21 19.05 13.59
CA PHE A 13 -32.20 18.77 12.57
C PHE A 13 -32.35 17.30 12.16
N LEU A 14 -32.77 17.11 10.90
CA LEU A 14 -32.84 15.84 10.19
C LEU A 14 -31.45 15.18 10.16
N PHE A 15 -31.13 14.30 11.11
CA PHE A 15 -30.17 13.19 10.92
C PHE A 15 -30.31 12.22 12.11
N LEU A 16 -30.86 11.02 11.86
CA LEU A 16 -30.89 9.81 12.70
C LEU A 16 -30.88 10.01 14.24
N ARG A 17 -32.06 10.27 14.80
CA ARG A 17 -32.29 10.56 16.23
C ARG A 17 -32.43 9.29 17.07
N ARG A 18 -31.35 8.76 17.65
CA ARG A 18 -31.45 8.03 18.94
C ARG A 18 -31.65 9.10 20.03
N ARG A 19 -32.89 9.28 20.50
CA ARG A 19 -33.21 10.23 21.58
C ARG A 19 -32.63 9.71 22.90
N VAL A 20 -31.67 10.42 23.47
CA VAL A 20 -31.28 10.21 24.87
C VAL A 20 -32.38 10.83 25.75
N PRO A 21 -32.96 10.10 26.72
CA PRO A 21 -33.99 10.62 27.62
C PRO A 21 -33.50 11.84 28.42
N CYS A 22 -34.31 12.90 28.51
CA CYS A 22 -33.94 14.15 29.20
C CYS A 22 -33.59 13.95 30.69
N SER A 23 -34.10 12.89 31.34
CA SER A 23 -33.81 12.56 32.74
C SER A 23 -32.34 12.20 32.99
N LEU A 24 -31.65 11.64 31.99
CA LEU A 24 -30.24 11.23 32.08
C LEU A 24 -29.27 12.41 31.83
N TRP A 25 -29.76 13.54 31.31
CA TRP A 25 -28.94 14.72 30.98
C TRP A 25 -28.58 15.60 32.19
N ASN A 26 -29.27 15.41 33.32
CA ASN A 26 -29.02 16.14 34.57
C ASN A 26 -27.76 15.63 35.30
N ASN A 27 -27.28 14.43 34.94
CA ASN A 27 -26.06 13.86 35.47
C ASN A 27 -24.86 14.30 34.63
N SER A 28 -23.94 15.07 35.23
CA SER A 28 -22.76 15.62 34.57
C SER A 28 -21.85 14.55 33.98
N ALA A 29 -21.74 13.38 34.61
CA ALA A 29 -20.94 12.26 34.15
C ALA A 29 -21.52 11.59 32.89
N ILE A 30 -22.85 11.53 32.78
CA ILE A 30 -23.52 10.94 31.60
C ILE A 30 -23.38 11.88 30.41
N ARG A 31 -23.48 13.20 30.64
CA ARG A 31 -23.33 14.22 29.59
C ARG A 31 -21.92 14.22 28.97
N THR A 32 -20.89 14.19 29.80
CA THR A 32 -19.49 14.16 29.32
C THR A 32 -19.16 12.86 28.59
N THR A 33 -19.66 11.72 29.09
CA THR A 33 -19.46 10.43 28.41
C THR A 33 -20.12 10.42 27.02
N TYR A 34 -21.34 10.95 26.90
CA TYR A 34 -22.03 11.03 25.61
C TYR A 34 -21.37 11.99 24.62
N SER A 35 -20.92 13.17 25.08
CA SER A 35 -20.24 14.14 24.20
C SER A 35 -18.90 13.61 23.69
N ASN A 36 -18.15 12.92 24.54
CA ASN A 36 -16.86 12.33 24.18
C ASN A 36 -17.05 11.17 23.18
N GLU A 37 -18.03 10.29 23.42
CA GLU A 37 -18.39 9.20 22.50
C GLU A 37 -18.88 9.74 21.14
N PHE A 38 -19.73 10.76 21.12
CA PHE A 38 -20.22 11.35 19.86
C PHE A 38 -19.08 11.95 19.03
N THR A 39 -18.21 12.76 19.66
CA THR A 39 -17.06 13.38 18.98
C THR A 39 -16.10 12.33 18.43
N LYS A 40 -15.81 11.28 19.21
CA LYS A 40 -14.97 10.16 18.76
C LYS A 40 -15.60 9.45 17.54
N ASN A 41 -16.90 9.22 17.55
CA ASN A 41 -17.60 8.57 16.44
C ASN A 41 -17.64 9.42 15.16
N GLU A 42 -17.76 10.75 15.27
CA GLU A 42 -17.65 11.65 14.11
C GLU A 42 -16.24 11.68 13.52
N LEU A 43 -15.21 11.77 14.37
CA LEU A 43 -13.82 11.71 13.92
C LEU A 43 -13.49 10.39 13.22
N LEU A 44 -13.96 9.26 13.76
CA LEU A 44 -13.80 7.94 13.15
C LEU A 44 -14.52 7.85 11.81
N ARG A 45 -15.72 8.43 11.67
CA ARG A 45 -16.44 8.50 10.38
C ARG A 45 -15.70 9.34 9.37
N GLN A 46 -15.28 10.55 9.75
CA GLN A 46 -14.52 11.43 8.87
C GLN A 46 -13.20 10.80 8.42
N TYR A 47 -12.52 10.09 9.34
CA TYR A 47 -11.31 9.35 9.03
C TYR A 47 -11.58 8.18 8.08
N ASN A 48 -12.61 7.36 8.36
CA ASN A 48 -13.01 6.24 7.51
C ASN A 48 -13.43 6.70 6.10
N ASP A 49 -14.22 7.78 5.98
CA ASP A 49 -14.65 8.33 4.70
C ASP A 49 -13.47 8.85 3.88
N LYS A 50 -12.53 9.55 4.53
CA LYS A 50 -11.31 10.04 3.88
C LYS A 50 -10.39 8.90 3.45
N GLN A 51 -10.26 7.86 4.28
CA GLN A 51 -9.48 6.66 3.97
C GLN A 51 -10.11 5.86 2.82
N ALA A 52 -11.44 5.68 2.83
CA ALA A 52 -12.18 5.03 1.76
C ALA A 52 -12.03 5.78 0.44
N SER A 53 -12.20 7.11 0.43
CA SER A 53 -12.00 7.93 -0.78
C SER A 53 -10.61 7.72 -1.37
N THR A 54 -9.57 7.79 -0.53
CA THR A 54 -8.17 7.66 -0.96
C THR A 54 -7.89 6.31 -1.62
N TYR A 55 -8.47 5.23 -1.10
CA TYR A 55 -8.32 3.89 -1.66
C TYR A 55 -9.04 3.75 -3.01
N PHE A 56 -10.28 4.23 -3.13
CA PHE A 56 -11.02 4.21 -4.40
C PHE A 56 -10.42 5.15 -5.45
N ASP A 57 -9.79 6.24 -5.03
CA ASP A 57 -9.08 7.16 -5.91
C ASP A 57 -7.88 6.48 -6.59
N GLN A 58 -7.17 5.56 -5.93
CA GLN A 58 -6.07 4.80 -6.54
C GLN A 58 -6.50 4.06 -7.81
N PHE A 59 -7.62 3.33 -7.75
CA PHE A 59 -8.14 2.61 -8.92
C PHE A 59 -8.72 3.55 -9.98
N ARG A 60 -9.22 4.71 -9.56
CA ARG A 60 -9.72 5.74 -10.49
C ARG A 60 -8.60 6.28 -11.39
N TYR A 61 -7.36 6.40 -10.89
CA TYR A 61 -6.22 6.82 -11.70
C TYR A 61 -5.88 5.86 -12.85
N LEU A 62 -6.26 4.59 -12.75
CA LEU A 62 -6.05 3.62 -13.84
C LEU A 62 -6.81 4.02 -15.11
N ARG A 63 -7.91 4.78 -15.00
CA ARG A 63 -8.64 5.28 -16.18
C ARG A 63 -7.80 6.25 -17.01
N HIS A 64 -6.90 6.99 -16.37
CA HIS A 64 -6.02 7.97 -17.01
C HIS A 64 -4.77 7.34 -17.63
N LEU A 65 -4.61 6.02 -17.57
CA LEU A 65 -3.58 5.31 -18.34
C LEU A 65 -3.79 5.45 -19.85
N LYS A 66 -5.04 5.64 -20.30
CA LYS A 66 -5.36 5.87 -21.71
C LYS A 66 -4.73 7.16 -22.24
N ASP A 67 -4.48 8.13 -21.35
CA ASP A 67 -3.91 9.43 -21.68
C ASP A 67 -2.37 9.41 -21.62
N ALA A 68 -1.76 8.27 -21.24
CA ALA A 68 -0.32 8.15 -21.09
C ALA A 68 0.40 8.12 -22.45
N PRO A 69 1.61 8.70 -22.55
CA PRO A 69 2.45 8.51 -23.73
C PRO A 69 2.80 7.03 -23.89
N THR A 70 2.84 6.56 -25.14
CA THR A 70 3.00 5.13 -25.46
C THR A 70 4.32 4.55 -24.96
N ALA A 71 5.41 5.31 -25.05
CA ALA A 71 6.74 4.85 -24.65
C ALA A 71 6.85 4.51 -23.14
N PRO A 72 6.53 5.42 -22.18
CA PRO A 72 6.51 5.10 -20.75
C PRO A 72 5.60 3.92 -20.41
N LEU A 73 4.44 3.81 -21.06
CA LEU A 73 3.51 2.71 -20.83
C LEU A 73 4.10 1.39 -21.31
N ALA A 74 4.68 1.35 -22.51
CA ALA A 74 5.32 0.16 -23.07
C ALA A 74 6.50 -0.30 -22.19
N PHE A 75 7.41 0.61 -21.82
CA PHE A 75 8.54 0.27 -20.95
C PHE A 75 8.10 -0.16 -19.54
N GLY A 76 7.06 0.47 -18.99
CA GLY A 76 6.46 0.05 -17.72
C GLY A 76 5.93 -1.38 -17.79
N LEU A 77 5.16 -1.71 -18.82
CA LEU A 77 4.60 -3.06 -19.00
C LEU A 77 5.69 -4.10 -19.28
N LEU A 78 6.70 -3.77 -20.08
CA LEU A 78 7.86 -4.64 -20.30
C LEU A 78 8.61 -4.93 -19.00
N GLY A 79 8.68 -3.95 -18.10
CA GLY A 79 9.24 -4.12 -16.75
C GLY A 79 8.48 -5.14 -15.89
N LEU A 80 7.24 -5.52 -16.23
CA LEU A 80 6.51 -6.56 -15.49
C LEU A 80 6.85 -7.99 -15.92
N VAL A 81 7.55 -8.16 -17.04
CA VAL A 81 7.86 -9.50 -17.59
C VAL A 81 8.69 -10.34 -16.60
N PRO A 82 9.80 -9.83 -16.02
CA PRO A 82 10.59 -10.62 -15.07
C PRO A 82 9.81 -10.97 -13.79
N PHE A 83 8.88 -10.12 -13.38
CA PHE A 83 8.01 -10.36 -12.24
C PHE A 83 7.05 -11.53 -12.47
N ALA A 84 6.40 -11.57 -13.63
CA ALA A 84 5.42 -12.61 -13.95
C ALA A 84 6.07 -13.94 -14.35
N ALA A 85 7.22 -13.89 -15.03
CA ALA A 85 7.92 -15.07 -15.54
C ALA A 85 8.32 -16.05 -14.42
N VAL A 86 8.80 -15.53 -13.29
CA VAL A 86 9.31 -16.36 -12.17
C VAL A 86 8.23 -17.24 -11.53
N PRO A 87 7.12 -16.71 -10.97
CA PRO A 87 6.07 -17.53 -10.39
C PRO A 87 5.42 -18.44 -11.42
N MET A 88 5.28 -17.98 -12.68
CA MET A 88 4.72 -18.81 -13.76
C MET A 88 5.61 -20.02 -14.06
N TYR A 89 6.93 -19.84 -14.09
CA TYR A 89 7.88 -20.93 -14.27
C TYR A 89 7.86 -21.91 -13.07
N MET A 90 7.88 -21.41 -11.84
CA MET A 90 7.79 -22.26 -10.64
C MET A 90 6.49 -23.05 -10.57
N TYR A 91 5.37 -22.42 -10.96
CA TYR A 91 4.09 -23.09 -11.05
C TYR A 91 4.10 -24.21 -12.10
N SER A 92 4.64 -23.96 -13.29
CA SER A 92 4.71 -24.95 -14.38
C SER A 92 5.60 -26.15 -14.05
N THR A 93 6.70 -25.93 -13.33
CA THR A 93 7.65 -26.99 -12.96
C THR A 93 7.26 -27.72 -11.67
N GLY A 94 6.38 -27.15 -10.85
CA GLY A 94 5.98 -27.71 -9.57
C GLY A 94 7.11 -27.76 -8.54
N ILE A 95 8.20 -27.02 -8.76
CA ILE A 95 9.38 -27.01 -7.88
C ILE A 95 9.70 -25.58 -7.47
N TYR A 96 9.88 -25.36 -6.17
CA TYR A 96 10.36 -24.08 -5.66
C TYR A 96 11.88 -23.96 -5.83
N SER A 97 12.32 -22.99 -6.63
CA SER A 97 13.74 -22.66 -6.81
C SER A 97 14.09 -21.37 -6.03
N PRO A 98 14.95 -21.45 -5.00
CA PRO A 98 15.35 -20.26 -4.23
C PRO A 98 16.13 -19.25 -5.09
N ASP A 99 16.92 -19.72 -6.06
CA ASP A 99 17.67 -18.86 -6.98
C ASP A 99 16.73 -17.97 -7.81
N LEU A 100 15.67 -18.55 -8.36
CA LEU A 100 14.67 -17.79 -9.12
C LEU A 100 13.86 -16.84 -8.23
N ALA A 101 13.58 -17.23 -6.98
CA ALA A 101 12.94 -16.31 -6.02
C ALA A 101 13.86 -15.12 -5.73
N PHE A 102 15.18 -15.37 -5.63
CA PHE A 102 16.18 -14.33 -5.43
C PHE A 102 16.31 -13.41 -6.66
N THR A 103 16.25 -13.92 -7.89
CA THR A 103 16.28 -13.04 -9.08
C THR A 103 15.06 -12.13 -9.15
N GLN A 104 13.87 -12.63 -8.82
CA GLN A 104 12.66 -11.79 -8.71
C GLN A 104 12.80 -10.72 -7.62
N LEU A 105 13.37 -11.08 -6.47
CA LEU A 105 13.65 -10.15 -5.38
C LEU A 105 14.67 -9.07 -5.78
N ALA A 106 15.78 -9.47 -6.40
CA ALA A 106 16.82 -8.56 -6.90
C ALA A 106 16.27 -7.59 -7.95
N TYR A 107 15.40 -8.08 -8.82
CA TYR A 107 14.70 -7.23 -9.78
C TYR A 107 13.75 -6.25 -9.08
N SER A 108 13.00 -6.71 -8.07
CA SER A 108 12.15 -5.85 -7.23
C SER A 108 12.93 -4.73 -6.55
N ALA A 109 14.09 -5.06 -5.98
CA ALA A 109 15.00 -4.11 -5.35
C ALA A 109 15.52 -3.06 -6.35
N SER A 110 15.85 -3.49 -7.56
CA SER A 110 16.30 -2.60 -8.65
C SER A 110 15.21 -1.59 -9.04
N ILE A 111 13.96 -2.06 -9.16
CA ILE A 111 12.82 -1.18 -9.43
C ILE A 111 12.59 -0.19 -8.30
N LEU A 112 12.61 -0.63 -7.03
CA LEU A 112 12.47 0.28 -5.88
C LEU A 112 13.52 1.40 -5.89
N SER A 113 14.78 1.05 -6.19
CA SER A 113 15.84 2.05 -6.29
C SER A 113 15.58 3.05 -7.42
N PHE A 114 15.08 2.57 -8.56
CA PHE A 114 14.66 3.43 -9.66
C PHE A 114 13.50 4.36 -9.28
N ILE A 115 12.54 3.90 -8.46
CA ILE A 115 11.48 4.77 -7.92
C ILE A 115 12.08 5.92 -7.11
N GLY A 116 13.03 5.62 -6.21
CA GLY A 116 13.76 6.64 -5.45
C GLY A 116 14.44 7.67 -6.34
N GLY A 117 15.12 7.21 -7.40
CA GLY A 117 15.76 8.06 -8.40
C GLY A 117 14.80 8.99 -9.14
N ILE A 118 13.61 8.49 -9.53
CA ILE A 118 12.58 9.33 -10.17
C ILE A 118 12.16 10.47 -9.23
N ARG A 119 11.91 10.16 -7.96
CA ARG A 119 11.50 11.16 -6.96
C ARG A 119 12.60 12.20 -6.75
N TRP A 120 13.85 11.77 -6.62
CA TRP A 120 14.98 12.68 -6.52
C TRP A 120 15.05 13.61 -7.74
N GLY A 121 14.80 13.07 -8.94
CA GLY A 121 14.76 13.83 -10.20
C GLY A 121 13.61 14.84 -10.31
N THR A 122 12.43 14.55 -9.76
CA THR A 122 11.32 15.53 -9.77
C THR A 122 11.54 16.67 -8.80
N LEU A 123 12.18 16.39 -7.66
CA LEU A 123 12.46 17.40 -6.64
C LEU A 123 13.39 18.51 -7.14
N LEU A 124 14.29 18.22 -8.09
CA LEU A 124 15.16 19.21 -8.74
C LEU A 124 14.39 20.41 -9.34
N ARG A 125 13.11 20.22 -9.71
CA ARG A 125 12.27 21.26 -10.33
C ARG A 125 11.30 21.92 -9.37
N GLU A 126 10.94 21.26 -8.27
CA GLU A 126 9.77 21.63 -7.45
C GLU A 126 10.12 22.06 -6.03
N SER A 127 11.21 21.54 -5.42
CA SER A 127 11.48 21.84 -4.01
C SER A 127 12.96 21.77 -3.63
N ASN A 128 13.34 22.61 -2.66
CA ASN A 128 14.67 22.62 -2.06
C ASN A 128 14.66 22.08 -0.62
N ASP A 129 13.61 21.32 -0.26
CA ASP A 129 13.43 20.80 1.11
C ASP A 129 14.18 19.46 1.27
N TRP A 130 15.23 19.49 2.08
CA TRP A 130 16.11 18.34 2.34
C TRP A 130 15.35 17.09 2.80
N LYS A 131 14.21 17.26 3.48
CA LYS A 131 13.37 16.14 3.94
C LYS A 131 12.85 15.32 2.78
N GLN A 132 12.42 15.97 1.70
CA GLN A 132 11.88 15.29 0.52
C GLN A 132 12.98 14.51 -0.20
N TYR A 133 14.20 15.05 -0.24
CA TYR A 133 15.38 14.32 -0.72
C TYR A 133 15.68 13.09 0.14
N ALA A 134 15.64 13.21 1.47
CA ALA A 134 15.79 12.05 2.35
C ALA A 134 14.72 10.97 2.06
N TYR A 135 13.45 11.38 1.92
CA TYR A 135 12.36 10.46 1.56
C TYR A 135 12.51 9.77 0.20
N SER A 136 13.24 10.37 -0.75
CA SER A 136 13.53 9.73 -2.03
C SER A 136 14.59 8.64 -1.96
N ILE A 137 15.43 8.63 -0.91
CA ILE A 137 16.46 7.60 -0.69
C ILE A 137 15.89 6.37 0.05
N LEU A 138 14.83 6.56 0.84
CA LEU A 138 14.17 5.50 1.61
C LEU A 138 13.79 4.25 0.76
N PRO A 139 13.25 4.37 -0.47
CA PRO A 139 13.00 3.21 -1.34
C PRO A 139 14.25 2.38 -1.65
N SER A 140 15.37 3.03 -1.95
CA SER A 140 16.65 2.35 -2.25
C SER A 140 17.20 1.64 -1.03
N VAL A 141 17.11 2.25 0.16
CA VAL A 141 17.53 1.62 1.42
C VAL A 141 16.62 0.44 1.77
N ALA A 142 15.31 0.58 1.62
CA ALA A 142 14.36 -0.50 1.86
C ALA A 142 14.58 -1.69 0.91
N ALA A 143 14.90 -1.42 -0.36
CA ALA A 143 15.29 -2.43 -1.34
C ALA A 143 16.56 -3.19 -0.94
N TRP A 144 17.58 -2.47 -0.49
CA TRP A 144 18.81 -3.08 -0.02
C TRP A 144 18.58 -3.96 1.22
N LEU A 145 17.81 -3.47 2.18
CA LEU A 145 17.42 -4.27 3.36
C LEU A 145 16.64 -5.52 2.96
N ALA A 146 15.76 -5.45 1.95
CA ALA A 146 15.03 -6.60 1.45
C ALA A 146 15.95 -7.73 0.99
N LEU A 147 17.10 -7.40 0.39
CA LEU A 147 18.08 -8.37 -0.10
C LEU A 147 18.92 -9.01 1.01
N LEU A 148 19.11 -8.32 2.14
CA LEU A 148 19.86 -8.83 3.28
C LEU A 148 19.05 -9.81 4.12
N VAL A 149 17.72 -9.72 4.08
CA VAL A 149 16.84 -10.60 4.84
C VAL A 149 16.83 -11.99 4.20
N PRO A 150 17.06 -13.08 4.95
CA PRO A 150 17.08 -14.42 4.38
C PRO A 150 15.67 -15.02 4.23
N GLY A 151 15.52 -15.88 3.22
CA GLY A 151 14.37 -16.78 3.07
C GLY A 151 13.07 -16.09 2.64
N ARG A 152 11.94 -16.46 3.26
CA ARG A 152 10.61 -15.95 2.88
C ARG A 152 10.37 -14.51 3.35
N TRP A 153 11.11 -14.08 4.37
CA TRP A 153 10.97 -12.76 4.98
C TRP A 153 11.40 -11.63 4.04
N SER A 154 12.35 -11.89 3.11
CA SER A 154 12.72 -10.90 2.10
C SER A 154 11.60 -10.59 1.12
N ILE A 155 10.86 -11.61 0.69
CA ILE A 155 9.72 -11.46 -0.22
C ILE A 155 8.62 -10.63 0.45
N LEU A 156 8.33 -10.90 1.73
CA LEU A 156 7.39 -10.11 2.52
C LEU A 156 7.83 -8.65 2.68
N TRP A 157 9.12 -8.44 2.94
CA TRP A 157 9.68 -7.10 3.05
C TRP A 157 9.60 -6.32 1.73
N ALA A 158 9.97 -6.94 0.62
CA ALA A 158 9.88 -6.35 -0.72
C ALA A 158 8.42 -6.04 -1.10
N LEU A 159 7.50 -6.95 -0.83
CA LEU A 159 6.06 -6.75 -1.04
C LEU A 159 5.53 -5.55 -0.25
N SER A 160 5.86 -5.49 1.05
CA SER A 160 5.44 -4.39 1.93
C SER A 160 6.03 -3.06 1.49
N SER A 161 7.30 -3.05 1.08
CA SER A 161 7.99 -1.86 0.61
C SER A 161 7.38 -1.34 -0.71
N LEU A 162 7.13 -2.24 -1.69
CA LEU A 162 6.46 -1.88 -2.96
C LEU A 162 5.10 -1.22 -2.73
N GLN A 163 4.29 -1.79 -1.83
CA GLN A 163 2.96 -1.25 -1.52
C GLN A 163 3.04 0.08 -0.77
N GLY A 164 3.91 0.18 0.23
CA GLY A 164 4.09 1.41 1.01
C GLY A 164 4.56 2.59 0.16
N PHE A 165 5.60 2.39 -0.66
CA PHE A 165 6.08 3.45 -1.55
C PHE A 165 5.13 3.71 -2.73
N GLY A 166 4.46 2.69 -3.24
CA GLY A 166 3.42 2.85 -4.28
C GLY A 166 2.24 3.71 -3.82
N PHE A 167 1.77 3.47 -2.59
CA PHE A 167 0.73 4.31 -1.98
C PHE A 167 1.22 5.74 -1.78
N TYR A 168 2.44 5.90 -1.29
CA TYR A 168 3.02 7.21 -1.06
C TYR A 168 3.18 8.03 -2.36
N ASP A 169 3.63 7.42 -3.45
CA ASP A 169 3.76 8.06 -4.77
C ASP A 169 2.42 8.61 -5.29
N VAL A 170 1.30 7.92 -5.03
CA VAL A 170 -0.02 8.39 -5.45
C VAL A 170 -0.50 9.59 -4.63
N THR A 171 -0.15 9.63 -3.34
CA THR A 171 -0.53 10.73 -2.44
C THR A 171 0.31 12.00 -2.67
N GLN A 172 1.47 11.89 -3.29
CA GLN A 172 2.31 13.06 -3.55
C GLN A 172 1.67 14.02 -4.59
N PRO A 173 1.61 15.33 -4.29
CA PRO A 173 1.29 16.35 -5.29
C PRO A 173 2.45 16.48 -6.29
N GLY A 174 2.20 17.00 -7.49
CA GLY A 174 3.22 17.23 -8.53
C GLY A 174 3.24 16.20 -9.66
N TYR A 175 2.85 14.94 -9.40
CA TYR A 175 2.80 13.93 -10.47
C TYR A 175 1.58 14.08 -11.39
N PRO A 176 1.76 13.94 -12.72
CA PRO A 176 0.63 13.90 -13.64
C PRO A 176 -0.22 12.65 -13.40
N LEU A 177 -1.52 12.76 -13.65
CA LEU A 177 -2.51 11.71 -13.34
C LEU A 177 -2.20 10.37 -14.02
N TRP A 178 -1.72 10.40 -15.27
CA TRP A 178 -1.34 9.18 -16.02
C TRP A 178 -0.19 8.43 -15.34
N PHE A 179 0.77 9.15 -14.73
CA PHE A 179 1.91 8.56 -14.04
C PHE A 179 1.48 7.89 -12.73
N LYS A 180 0.55 8.51 -12.00
CA LYS A 180 -0.08 7.90 -10.82
C LYS A 180 -0.81 6.60 -11.18
N GLY A 181 -1.57 6.61 -12.27
CA GLY A 181 -2.23 5.40 -12.79
C GLY A 181 -1.23 4.30 -13.14
N LEU A 182 -0.14 4.65 -13.82
CA LEU A 182 0.94 3.71 -14.14
C LEU A 182 1.56 3.11 -12.88
N ARG A 183 1.86 3.92 -11.87
CA ARG A 183 2.38 3.43 -10.58
C ARG A 183 1.44 2.44 -9.91
N VAL A 184 0.13 2.71 -9.89
CA VAL A 184 -0.88 1.79 -9.32
C VAL A 184 -0.90 0.47 -10.08
N LEU A 185 -0.90 0.49 -11.41
CA LEU A 185 -0.89 -0.73 -12.22
C LEU A 185 0.36 -1.57 -11.97
N LEU A 186 1.55 -0.95 -12.03
CA LEU A 186 2.82 -1.65 -11.87
C LEU A 186 2.97 -2.25 -10.47
N THR A 187 2.59 -1.51 -9.43
CA THR A 187 2.67 -1.98 -8.04
C THR A 187 1.65 -3.07 -7.75
N ALA A 188 0.43 -2.99 -8.31
CA ALA A 188 -0.58 -4.03 -8.19
C ALA A 188 -0.12 -5.35 -8.82
N VAL A 189 0.34 -5.32 -10.09
CA VAL A 189 0.80 -6.53 -10.77
C VAL A 189 2.04 -7.11 -10.09
N SER A 190 3.03 -6.27 -9.76
CA SER A 190 4.23 -6.73 -9.06
C SER A 190 3.89 -7.36 -7.70
N SER A 191 2.96 -6.76 -6.95
CA SER A 191 2.49 -7.31 -5.67
C SER A 191 1.83 -8.67 -5.82
N LEU A 192 0.96 -8.84 -6.83
CA LEU A 192 0.30 -10.12 -7.09
C LEU A 192 1.31 -11.21 -7.45
N THR A 193 2.31 -10.89 -8.28
CA THR A 193 3.34 -11.86 -8.65
C THR A 193 4.25 -12.26 -7.48
N LEU A 194 4.65 -11.30 -6.62
CA LEU A 194 5.43 -11.61 -5.42
C LEU A 194 4.61 -12.40 -4.39
N PHE A 195 3.33 -12.08 -4.24
CA PHE A 195 2.42 -12.85 -3.41
C PHE A 195 2.27 -14.28 -3.92
N ALA A 196 2.15 -14.48 -5.23
CA ALA A 196 2.13 -15.81 -5.84
C ALA A 196 3.42 -16.59 -5.54
N THR A 197 4.60 -15.97 -5.71
CA THR A 197 5.89 -16.60 -5.36
C THR A 197 5.97 -16.98 -3.88
N LEU A 198 5.46 -16.11 -2.99
CA LEU A 198 5.37 -16.40 -1.57
C LEU A 198 4.48 -17.62 -1.30
N THR A 199 3.29 -17.68 -1.89
CA THR A 199 2.38 -18.83 -1.77
C THR A 199 3.01 -20.12 -2.30
N LEU A 200 3.69 -20.07 -3.45
CA LEU A 200 4.41 -21.21 -4.01
C LEU A 200 5.55 -21.68 -3.09
N SER A 201 6.20 -20.78 -2.37
CA SER A 201 7.21 -21.13 -1.35
C SER A 201 6.65 -21.98 -0.21
N PHE A 202 5.35 -21.89 0.08
CA PHE A 202 4.68 -22.71 1.10
C PHE A 202 4.19 -24.05 0.55
N ILE A 203 3.79 -24.12 -0.72
CA ILE A 203 3.15 -25.30 -1.32
C ILE A 203 4.19 -26.28 -1.89
N LEU A 204 5.20 -25.76 -2.61
CA LEU A 204 6.09 -26.59 -3.43
C LEU A 204 7.32 -27.09 -2.67
N PRO A 205 7.79 -28.31 -2.97
CA PRO A 205 9.06 -28.80 -2.43
C PRO A 205 10.23 -27.98 -2.98
N LYS A 206 11.24 -27.74 -2.13
CA LYS A 206 12.45 -27.01 -2.51
C LYS A 206 13.30 -27.86 -3.46
N LYS A 207 13.79 -27.26 -4.55
CA LYS A 207 14.71 -27.89 -5.52
C LYS A 207 15.90 -28.59 -4.85
N GLU A 208 16.50 -27.95 -3.85
CA GLU A 208 17.66 -28.49 -3.11
C GLU A 208 17.35 -29.78 -2.32
N ALA A 209 16.11 -29.94 -1.85
CA ALA A 209 15.70 -31.14 -1.13
C ALA A 209 15.60 -32.35 -2.07
N ILE A 210 15.21 -32.13 -3.32
CA ILE A 210 15.12 -33.17 -4.35
C ILE A 210 16.52 -33.66 -4.71
N THR A 211 17.45 -32.74 -5.03
CA THR A 211 18.83 -33.11 -5.40
C THR A 211 19.54 -33.88 -4.29
N LYS A 212 19.39 -33.45 -3.02
CA LYS A 212 20.00 -34.15 -1.88
C LYS A 212 19.39 -35.53 -1.61
N ASN A 213 18.11 -35.75 -1.91
CA ASN A 213 17.49 -37.07 -1.78
C ASN A 213 17.96 -38.00 -2.91
N THR A 214 18.02 -37.52 -4.15
CA THR A 214 18.52 -38.30 -5.29
C THR A 214 19.96 -38.76 -5.10
N GLN A 215 20.84 -37.91 -4.53
CA GLN A 215 22.22 -38.29 -4.23
C GLN A 215 22.36 -39.29 -3.07
N ARG A 216 21.35 -39.40 -2.19
CA ARG A 216 21.40 -40.35 -1.06
C ARG A 216 20.90 -41.75 -1.43
N THR A 217 20.21 -41.89 -2.56
CA THR A 217 19.63 -43.14 -3.06
C THR A 217 20.48 -43.84 -4.12
N MET A 218 21.61 -43.24 -4.50
CA MET A 218 22.65 -43.83 -5.37
C MET A 218 23.86 -44.21 -4.51
#